data_AF-A0A1S4BPE5-F1
#
_entry.id   AF-A0A1S4BPE5-F1
#
_cell.length_a   1.000
_cell.length_b   1.000
_cell.length_c   1.000
_cell.angle_alpha   90.00
_cell.angle_beta   90.00
_cell.angle_gamma   90.00
#
_symmetry.space_group_name_H-M   'P 1'
#
loop_
_entity.id
_entity.type
_entity.pdbx_description
1 polymer ?
#
loop_
_entity_poly.entity_id
_entity_poly.type
_entity_poly.pdbx_seq_one_letter_code
_entity_poly.pdbx_strand_id
1 'polypeptide(L)'
;MEALAHGHLPLSALRTCQKEHRCHHVGSIHFLTSPVPSSLKFSAPIKYRSGIIRMQEKYELKQMKDMAAAKKRWDSLIRDGKVKVLTPREAGYAIQLSNKTLLDVRPSMERKKAWVKGSTWIPIFDVDTSLELGILSRKATNFLLGGWWSGVPSLSYNKQFLSNVEEKFAKDTDLIVACQKGLRSIAACEVLYNAGYNNIFWVQGGLEAAEEEDLEREGPQPFKFAGIGGLSEFLGWTDQQRDAAAKEGWGYRLTFSARLVGVVLAADALFIGAQKVGQYIQELRTH
;
A
#
# COMPACT_ATOMS: atom_id res chain seq x y z
N MET A 1 16.49 17.88 -60.03
CA MET A 1 15.06 17.96 -59.68
C MET A 1 14.97 17.60 -58.21
N GLU A 2 15.37 18.54 -57.35
CA GLU A 2 14.47 19.39 -56.52
C GLU A 2 13.93 18.61 -55.31
N ALA A 3 14.51 18.81 -54.12
CA ALA A 3 14.21 19.88 -53.12
C ALA A 3 12.97 19.49 -52.25
N LEU A 4 13.15 19.10 -50.98
CA LEU A 4 13.31 19.90 -49.74
C LEU A 4 11.98 20.20 -49.00
N ALA A 5 12.07 20.06 -47.66
CA ALA A 5 11.37 20.80 -46.59
C ALA A 5 10.09 20.24 -45.93
N HIS A 6 10.30 19.72 -44.71
CA HIS A 6 9.71 20.10 -43.41
C HIS A 6 8.35 20.83 -43.31
N GLY A 7 7.55 20.42 -42.32
CA GLY A 7 6.86 21.38 -41.43
C GLY A 7 5.47 21.02 -40.86
N HIS A 8 5.46 20.69 -39.57
CA HIS A 8 4.46 21.03 -38.54
C HIS A 8 3.04 20.40 -38.44
N LEU A 9 2.77 20.01 -37.18
CA LEU A 9 1.53 19.69 -36.45
C LEU A 9 0.30 20.58 -36.78
N PRO A 10 -0.90 20.10 -36.36
CA PRO A 10 -1.55 20.83 -35.28
C PRO A 10 -2.03 19.95 -34.10
N LEU A 11 -1.89 20.54 -32.92
CA LEU A 11 -2.56 20.22 -31.67
C LEU A 11 -4.09 20.33 -31.80
N SER A 12 -4.83 19.39 -31.22
CA SER A 12 -5.98 19.62 -30.30
C SER A 12 -6.92 18.41 -30.25
N ALA A 13 -7.14 17.88 -29.04
CA ALA A 13 -8.43 17.36 -28.52
C ALA A 13 -8.19 16.49 -27.26
N LEU A 14 -7.62 17.09 -26.21
CA LEU A 14 -7.73 16.58 -24.84
C LEU A 14 -9.17 16.80 -24.38
N ARG A 15 -9.97 15.74 -24.27
CA ARG A 15 -11.25 15.79 -23.56
C ARG A 15 -10.99 15.68 -22.05
N THR A 16 -10.88 16.82 -21.39
CA THR A 16 -11.01 16.94 -19.94
C THR A 16 -12.49 16.99 -19.57
N CYS A 17 -12.98 15.99 -18.84
CA CYS A 17 -14.28 16.06 -18.19
C CYS A 17 -14.10 16.80 -16.85
N GLN A 18 -14.17 18.13 -16.88
CA GLN A 18 -14.37 18.95 -15.67
C GLN A 18 -15.86 18.97 -15.37
N LYS A 19 -16.26 18.31 -14.27
CA LYS A 19 -17.62 18.44 -13.74
C LYS A 19 -17.60 19.55 -12.68
N GLU A 20 -18.07 20.70 -13.11
CA GLU A 20 -18.28 21.92 -12.34
C GLU A 20 -19.46 21.71 -11.37
N HIS A 21 -19.23 21.79 -10.06
CA HIS A 21 -20.29 21.87 -9.06
C HIS A 21 -20.29 23.28 -8.44
N ARG A 22 -21.14 24.11 -9.04
CA ARG A 22 -21.65 25.38 -8.52
C ARG A 22 -22.54 25.09 -7.31
N CYS A 23 -22.09 25.42 -6.09
CA CYS A 23 -22.95 25.41 -4.91
C CYS A 23 -23.65 26.76 -4.76
N HIS A 24 -24.97 26.74 -4.91
CA HIS A 24 -25.86 27.85 -4.63
C HIS A 24 -25.99 28.09 -3.12
N HIS A 25 -26.00 29.36 -2.78
CA HIS A 25 -26.22 29.94 -1.47
C HIS A 25 -27.71 29.80 -1.08
N VAL A 26 -28.05 28.98 -0.07
CA VAL A 26 -29.37 29.02 0.60
C VAL A 26 -29.25 28.53 2.05
N GLY A 27 -29.74 29.34 3.00
CA GLY A 27 -30.52 28.83 4.13
C GLY A 27 -29.79 28.61 5.45
N SER A 28 -29.71 29.68 6.24
CA SER A 28 -29.54 29.61 7.71
C SER A 28 -30.62 28.73 8.34
N ILE A 29 -30.23 27.72 9.13
CA ILE A 29 -31.14 26.99 10.01
C ILE A 29 -30.58 27.11 11.44
N HIS A 30 -31.29 27.90 12.25
CA HIS A 30 -31.11 27.98 13.69
C HIS A 30 -31.49 26.65 14.33
N PHE A 31 -30.54 25.98 14.99
CA PHE A 31 -30.85 24.89 15.91
C PHE A 31 -30.89 25.41 17.34
N LEU A 32 -32.06 25.21 17.93
CA LEU A 32 -32.44 25.56 19.29
C LEU A 32 -31.56 24.84 20.32
N THR A 33 -31.11 25.62 21.29
CA THR A 33 -30.43 25.23 22.51
C THR A 33 -31.35 24.42 23.43
N SER A 34 -30.82 23.35 24.02
CA SER A 34 -31.36 22.73 25.24
C SER A 34 -30.23 22.59 26.27
N PRO A 35 -30.44 22.94 27.54
CA PRO A 35 -29.38 22.98 28.54
C PRO A 35 -29.20 21.61 29.20
N VAL A 36 -27.99 21.07 29.17
CA VAL A 36 -27.60 19.90 29.99
C VAL A 36 -26.88 20.42 31.24
N PRO A 37 -27.23 19.96 32.45
CA PRO A 37 -26.69 20.51 33.69
C PRO A 37 -25.22 20.16 33.87
N SER A 38 -24.47 21.20 34.25
CA SER A 38 -23.07 21.17 34.60
C SER A 38 -22.85 20.61 36.01
N SER A 39 -22.30 19.42 36.14
CA SER A 39 -21.53 19.05 37.34
C SER A 39 -20.64 17.83 37.08
N LEU A 40 -19.39 18.10 36.73
CA LEU A 40 -18.16 17.43 37.18
C LEU A 40 -17.02 18.02 36.35
N LYS A 41 -16.51 19.17 36.81
CA LYS A 41 -15.34 19.83 36.23
C LYS A 41 -14.10 18.98 36.55
N PHE A 42 -13.72 18.08 35.66
CA PHE A 42 -12.33 17.62 35.61
C PHE A 42 -11.54 18.62 34.75
N SER A 43 -11.08 19.69 35.38
CA SER A 43 -10.18 20.66 34.75
C SER A 43 -8.78 20.06 34.60
N ALA A 44 -8.59 19.22 33.59
CA ALA A 44 -7.26 18.91 33.08
C ALA A 44 -6.75 20.12 32.26
N PRO A 45 -5.47 20.51 32.37
CA PRO A 45 -4.97 21.72 31.73
C PRO A 45 -4.97 21.59 30.20
N ILE A 46 -5.83 22.37 29.54
CA ILE A 46 -6.03 22.45 28.08
C ILE A 46 -4.72 22.76 27.31
N LYS A 47 -3.71 23.33 27.98
CA LYS A 47 -2.43 23.72 27.35
C LYS A 47 -1.58 22.53 26.88
N TYR A 48 -1.64 21.37 27.54
CA TYR A 48 -0.79 20.23 27.19
C TYR A 48 -1.31 19.46 25.96
N ARG A 49 -2.65 19.39 25.81
CA ARG A 49 -3.31 18.73 24.67
C ARG A 49 -3.07 19.46 23.35
N SER A 50 -2.97 20.80 23.37
CA SER A 50 -2.65 21.60 22.19
C SER A 50 -1.22 21.36 21.68
N GLY A 51 -0.25 21.16 22.57
CA GLY A 51 1.15 20.92 22.19
C GLY A 51 1.36 19.60 21.43
N ILE A 52 0.70 18.52 21.87
CA ILE A 52 0.79 17.20 21.23
C ILE A 52 0.15 17.21 19.84
N ILE A 53 -1.03 17.83 19.68
CA ILE A 53 -1.71 17.94 18.38
C ILE A 53 -0.85 18.74 17.40
N ARG A 54 -0.31 19.88 17.85
CA ARG A 54 0.55 20.75 17.03
C ARG A 54 1.89 20.08 16.69
N MET A 55 2.37 19.16 17.52
CA MET A 55 3.58 18.36 17.26
C MET A 55 3.29 17.24 16.25
N GLN A 56 2.16 16.54 16.38
CA GLN A 56 1.73 15.52 15.43
C GLN A 56 1.53 16.14 14.04
N GLU A 57 0.81 17.26 13.93
CA GLU A 57 0.62 17.98 12.66
C GLU A 57 1.94 18.37 12.00
N LYS A 58 2.93 18.81 12.79
CA LYS A 58 4.27 19.11 12.28
C LYS A 58 5.00 17.87 11.77
N TYR A 59 4.82 16.72 12.44
CA TYR A 59 5.40 15.45 12.01
C TYR A 59 4.78 14.97 10.70
N GLU A 60 3.46 14.98 10.59
CA GLU A 60 2.73 14.64 9.36
C GLU A 60 3.14 15.56 8.20
N LEU A 61 3.22 16.88 8.45
CA LEU A 61 3.66 17.84 7.44
C LEU A 61 5.11 17.60 7.01
N LYS A 62 6.00 17.25 7.95
CA LYS A 62 7.38 16.88 7.66
C LYS A 62 7.42 15.62 6.79
N GLN A 63 6.66 14.59 7.14
CA GLN A 63 6.56 13.36 6.35
C GLN A 63 6.05 13.64 4.93
N MET A 64 5.01 14.47 4.79
CA MET A 64 4.48 14.86 3.47
C MET A 64 5.55 15.56 2.62
N LYS A 65 6.32 16.48 3.21
CA LYS A 65 7.42 17.16 2.52
C LYS A 65 8.54 16.20 2.12
N ASP A 66 8.91 15.30 3.03
CA ASP A 66 9.96 14.30 2.79
C ASP A 66 9.54 13.31 1.69
N MET A 67 8.28 12.90 1.66
CA MET A 67 7.71 12.07 0.58
C MET A 67 7.67 12.80 -0.76
N ALA A 68 7.28 14.08 -0.77
CA ALA A 68 7.29 14.89 -1.99
C ALA A 68 8.71 15.09 -2.53
N ALA A 69 9.68 15.34 -1.65
CA ALA A 69 11.08 15.43 -2.00
C ALA A 69 11.61 14.10 -2.54
N ALA A 70 11.27 12.97 -1.91
CA ALA A 70 11.62 11.64 -2.39
C ALA A 70 11.05 11.34 -3.78
N LYS A 71 9.76 11.63 -4.01
CA LYS A 71 9.13 11.47 -5.31
C LYS A 71 9.85 12.29 -6.39
N LYS A 72 10.17 13.56 -6.11
CA LYS A 72 10.92 14.40 -7.05
C LYS A 72 12.32 13.84 -7.36
N ARG A 73 13.01 13.27 -6.36
CA ARG A 73 14.31 12.62 -6.56
C ARG A 73 14.18 11.40 -7.47
N TRP A 74 13.19 10.54 -7.21
CA TRP A 74 12.94 9.35 -8.00
C TRP A 74 12.53 9.67 -9.45
N ASP A 75 11.64 10.65 -9.64
CA ASP A 75 11.25 11.14 -10.96
C ASP A 75 12.48 11.66 -11.73
N SER A 76 13.43 12.30 -11.03
CA SER A 76 14.70 12.74 -11.64
C SER A 76 15.58 11.56 -12.04
N LEU A 77 15.69 10.51 -11.23
CA LEU A 77 16.45 9.30 -11.58
C LEU A 77 15.91 8.61 -12.85
N ILE A 78 14.60 8.56 -12.99
CA ILE A 78 13.94 8.03 -14.19
C ILE A 78 14.20 8.95 -15.39
N ARG A 79 13.97 10.26 -15.23
CA ARG A 79 14.14 11.25 -16.30
C ARG A 79 15.59 11.31 -16.81
N ASP A 80 16.55 11.20 -15.91
CA ASP A 80 17.98 11.23 -16.23
C ASP A 80 18.47 9.89 -16.80
N GLY A 81 17.59 8.88 -16.94
CA GLY A 81 17.92 7.57 -17.53
C GLY A 81 18.81 6.68 -16.65
N LYS A 82 19.02 7.07 -15.38
CA LYS A 82 19.83 6.31 -14.41
C LYS A 82 19.15 5.02 -13.99
N VAL A 83 17.82 5.08 -13.88
CA VAL A 83 16.98 3.91 -13.64
C VAL A 83 16.12 3.71 -14.88
N LYS A 84 16.29 2.57 -15.54
CA LYS A 84 15.55 2.23 -16.77
C LYS A 84 14.17 1.71 -16.38
N VAL A 85 13.12 2.28 -16.97
CA VAL A 85 11.75 1.83 -16.72
C VAL A 85 11.46 0.62 -17.60
N LEU A 86 10.88 -0.43 -17.02
CA LEU A 86 10.36 -1.58 -17.75
C LEU A 86 8.90 -1.81 -17.38
N THR A 87 8.09 -2.19 -18.36
CA THR A 87 6.77 -2.80 -18.10
C THR A 87 6.95 -4.23 -17.59
N PRO A 88 5.96 -4.81 -16.87
CA PRO A 88 6.03 -6.20 -16.43
C PRO A 88 6.28 -7.20 -17.57
N ARG A 89 5.68 -6.96 -18.74
CA ARG A 89 5.88 -7.75 -19.95
C ARG A 89 7.32 -7.68 -20.48
N GLU A 90 7.88 -6.47 -20.57
CA GLU A 90 9.28 -6.28 -20.99
C GLU A 90 10.25 -6.91 -19.98
N ALA A 91 9.93 -6.83 -18.68
CA ALA A 91 10.70 -7.50 -17.64
C ALA A 91 10.68 -9.02 -17.80
N GLY A 92 9.53 -9.62 -18.14
CA GLY A 92 9.41 -11.05 -18.45
C GLY A 92 10.29 -11.47 -19.61
N TYR A 93 10.22 -10.74 -20.73
CA TYR A 93 11.10 -11.00 -21.87
C TYR A 93 12.57 -10.84 -21.51
N ALA A 94 12.93 -9.85 -20.68
CA ALA A 94 14.30 -9.63 -20.27
C ALA A 94 14.84 -10.75 -19.36
N ILE A 95 13.99 -11.35 -18.52
CA ILE A 95 14.36 -12.51 -17.69
C ILE A 95 14.56 -13.74 -18.57
N GLN A 96 13.63 -14.01 -19.49
CA GLN A 96 13.67 -15.21 -20.34
C GLN A 96 14.77 -15.18 -21.41
N LEU A 97 14.97 -14.02 -22.08
CA LEU A 97 15.88 -13.89 -23.22
C LEU A 97 17.29 -13.49 -22.81
N SER A 98 17.41 -12.52 -21.89
CA SER A 98 18.70 -11.95 -21.50
C SER A 98 19.23 -12.46 -20.17
N ASN A 99 18.55 -13.44 -19.55
CA ASN A 99 18.91 -14.03 -18.25
C ASN A 99 19.22 -12.96 -17.17
N LYS A 100 18.51 -11.82 -17.22
CA LYS A 100 18.68 -10.74 -16.24
C LYS A 100 18.08 -11.19 -14.92
N THR A 101 18.72 -10.78 -13.82
CA THR A 101 18.25 -11.20 -12.50
C THR A 101 17.14 -10.29 -12.00
N LEU A 102 16.04 -10.89 -11.55
CA LEU A 102 14.97 -10.18 -10.87
C LEU A 102 15.19 -10.19 -9.35
N LEU A 103 15.29 -8.99 -8.77
CA LEU A 103 15.36 -8.73 -7.35
C LEU A 103 13.97 -8.37 -6.81
N ASP A 104 13.40 -9.28 -6.01
CA ASP A 104 12.14 -9.07 -5.31
C ASP A 104 12.39 -8.43 -3.95
N VAL A 105 11.97 -7.17 -3.80
CA VAL A 105 12.18 -6.39 -2.57
C VAL A 105 10.97 -6.36 -1.64
N ARG A 106 9.96 -7.21 -1.89
CA ARG A 106 8.76 -7.30 -1.06
C ARG A 106 9.06 -7.90 0.32
N PRO A 107 8.25 -7.55 1.34
CA PRO A 107 8.33 -8.19 2.65
C PRO A 107 7.97 -9.68 2.55
N SER A 108 8.41 -10.43 3.57
CA SER A 108 8.23 -11.88 3.67
C SER A 108 6.78 -12.35 3.49
N MET A 109 5.80 -11.59 3.98
CA MET A 109 4.38 -11.94 3.88
C MET A 109 3.85 -11.96 2.44
N GLU A 110 4.26 -11.00 1.61
CA GLU A 110 3.84 -10.93 0.20
C GLU A 110 4.58 -11.99 -0.63
N ARG A 111 5.86 -12.20 -0.33
CA ARG A 111 6.70 -13.22 -0.99
C ARG A 111 6.11 -14.62 -0.83
N LYS A 112 5.60 -14.98 0.35
CA LYS A 112 5.02 -16.31 0.62
C LYS A 112 3.78 -16.62 -0.23
N LYS A 113 3.06 -15.59 -0.70
CA LYS A 113 1.82 -15.75 -1.48
C LYS A 113 2.09 -16.03 -2.95
N ALA A 114 3.03 -15.30 -3.55
CA ALA A 114 3.39 -15.43 -4.94
C ALA A 114 4.77 -14.84 -5.20
N TRP A 115 5.56 -15.44 -6.08
CA TRP A 115 6.83 -14.90 -6.53
C TRP A 115 7.14 -15.28 -7.97
N VAL A 116 8.06 -14.55 -8.59
CA VAL A 116 8.52 -14.84 -9.95
C VAL A 116 9.57 -15.95 -9.90
N LYS A 117 9.46 -16.93 -10.78
CA LYS A 117 10.42 -18.03 -10.90
C LYS A 117 11.84 -17.51 -11.16
N GLY A 118 12.83 -18.07 -10.45
CA GLY A 118 14.23 -17.65 -10.55
C GLY A 118 14.55 -16.28 -9.93
N SER A 119 13.59 -15.61 -9.30
CA SER A 119 13.84 -14.33 -8.64
C SER A 119 14.54 -14.46 -7.29
N THR A 120 15.49 -13.56 -7.02
CA THR A 120 16.18 -13.48 -5.74
C THR A 120 15.41 -12.58 -4.80
N TRP A 121 15.11 -13.08 -3.60
CA TRP A 121 14.39 -12.33 -2.58
C TRP A 121 15.35 -11.64 -1.61
N ILE A 122 15.27 -10.32 -1.53
CA ILE A 122 15.96 -9.50 -0.53
C ILE A 122 15.03 -8.34 -0.13
N PRO A 123 14.36 -8.40 1.04
CA PRO A 123 13.39 -7.39 1.43
C PRO A 123 14.06 -6.08 1.81
N ILE A 124 13.61 -4.97 1.22
CA ILE A 124 14.00 -3.62 1.68
C ILE A 124 13.26 -3.21 2.94
N PHE A 125 12.02 -3.66 3.07
CA PHE A 125 11.22 -3.52 4.29
C PHE A 125 10.74 -4.90 4.75
N ASP A 126 10.82 -5.18 6.04
CA ASP A 126 10.30 -6.42 6.61
C ASP A 126 9.49 -6.14 7.88
N VAL A 127 8.81 -7.17 8.38
CA VAL A 127 7.94 -7.07 9.55
C VAL A 127 8.77 -6.83 10.82
N ASP A 128 8.49 -5.73 11.50
CA ASP A 128 9.05 -5.46 12.82
C ASP A 128 8.55 -6.49 13.84
N THR A 129 9.47 -7.33 14.32
CA THR A 129 9.24 -8.24 15.45
C THR A 129 9.68 -7.62 16.78
N SER A 130 10.36 -6.46 16.73
CA SER A 130 10.82 -5.76 17.93
C SER A 130 9.65 -5.18 18.73
N LEU A 131 9.61 -5.52 20.02
CA LEU A 131 8.61 -5.06 20.99
C LEU A 131 9.08 -3.76 21.68
N GLU A 132 9.62 -2.82 20.90
CA GLU A 132 9.97 -1.49 21.42
C GLU A 132 8.68 -0.70 21.72
N LEU A 133 8.60 -0.05 22.88
CA LEU A 133 7.38 0.63 23.36
C LEU A 133 6.86 1.69 22.36
N GLY A 134 7.77 2.36 21.64
CA GLY A 134 7.43 3.33 20.58
C GLY A 134 6.97 2.70 19.26
N ILE A 135 7.37 1.45 18.98
CA ILE A 135 6.93 0.71 17.78
C ILE A 135 5.56 0.07 18.05
N LEU A 136 5.30 -0.35 19.29
CA LEU A 136 4.01 -0.90 19.69
C LEU A 136 2.89 0.13 19.59
N SER A 137 3.13 1.37 20.04
CA SER A 137 2.15 2.46 19.90
C SER A 137 1.87 2.77 18.43
N ARG A 138 2.91 2.83 17.58
CA ARG A 138 2.73 3.02 16.12
C ARG A 138 2.00 1.85 15.47
N LYS A 139 2.28 0.61 15.88
CA LYS A 139 1.58 -0.60 15.42
C LYS A 139 0.11 -0.58 15.82
N ALA A 140 -0.20 -0.15 17.05
CA ALA A 140 -1.57 0.01 17.53
C ALA A 140 -2.31 1.12 16.76
N THR A 141 -1.70 2.28 16.56
CA THR A 141 -2.28 3.38 15.77
C THR A 141 -2.50 2.96 14.32
N ASN A 142 -1.52 2.31 13.67
CA ASN A 142 -1.67 1.79 12.31
C ASN A 142 -2.79 0.76 12.22
N PHE A 143 -2.92 -0.12 13.23
CA PHE A 143 -4.02 -1.06 13.31
C PHE A 143 -5.37 -0.34 13.39
N LEU A 144 -5.52 0.64 14.29
CA LEU A 144 -6.75 1.42 14.47
C LEU A 144 -7.12 2.26 13.24
N LEU A 145 -6.14 2.84 12.55
CA LEU A 145 -6.35 3.66 11.35
C LEU A 145 -6.66 2.85 10.09
N GLY A 146 -6.84 1.52 10.20
CA GLY A 146 -7.26 0.67 9.08
C GLY A 146 -6.28 -0.45 8.71
N GLY A 147 -5.21 -0.64 9.49
CA GLY A 147 -4.30 -1.78 9.34
C GLY A 147 -5.00 -3.13 9.54
N TRP A 148 -6.00 -3.20 10.40
CA TRP A 148 -6.84 -4.39 10.56
C TRP A 148 -7.67 -4.73 9.31
N TRP A 149 -8.15 -3.71 8.60
CA TRP A 149 -8.92 -3.84 7.37
C TRP A 149 -8.04 -4.26 6.19
N SER A 150 -6.95 -3.52 5.98
CA SER A 150 -6.01 -3.73 4.87
C SER A 150 -5.02 -4.88 5.09
N GLY A 151 -4.85 -5.32 6.34
CA GLY A 151 -3.88 -6.36 6.73
C GLY A 151 -2.42 -6.00 6.52
N VAL A 152 -2.11 -4.74 6.21
CA VAL A 152 -0.73 -4.31 5.96
C VAL A 152 0.00 -4.22 7.30
N PRO A 153 1.05 -5.03 7.52
CA PRO A 153 1.81 -5.00 8.77
C PRO A 153 2.58 -3.67 8.88
N SER A 154 2.95 -3.29 10.11
CA SER A 154 3.96 -2.25 10.30
C SER A 154 5.30 -2.77 9.79
N LEU A 155 5.82 -2.13 8.75
CA LEU A 155 7.10 -2.47 8.14
C LEU A 155 8.20 -1.51 8.63
N SER A 156 9.40 -2.02 8.84
CA SER A 156 10.62 -1.23 9.03
C SER A 156 11.63 -1.46 7.92
N TYR A 157 12.53 -0.50 7.78
CA TYR A 157 13.63 -0.58 6.85
C TYR A 157 14.67 -1.60 7.32
N ASN A 158 15.01 -2.54 6.45
CA ASN A 158 16.05 -3.51 6.69
C ASN A 158 17.43 -2.89 6.45
N LYS A 159 18.19 -2.69 7.54
CA LYS A 159 19.56 -2.13 7.47
C LYS A 159 20.55 -3.04 6.72
N GLN A 160 20.27 -4.34 6.66
CA GLN A 160 21.11 -5.34 5.98
C GLN A 160 20.79 -5.47 4.49
N PHE A 161 19.81 -4.72 3.97
CA PHE A 161 19.40 -4.80 2.57
C PHE A 161 20.57 -4.67 1.60
N LEU A 162 21.38 -3.62 1.73
CA LEU A 162 22.52 -3.38 0.86
C LEU A 162 23.59 -4.47 0.95
N SER A 163 23.97 -4.87 2.17
CA SER A 163 24.97 -5.91 2.40
C SER A 163 24.56 -7.24 1.76
N ASN A 164 23.29 -7.62 1.88
CA ASN A 164 22.76 -8.84 1.28
C ASN A 164 22.73 -8.79 -0.25
N VAL A 165 22.54 -7.60 -0.84
CA VAL A 165 22.60 -7.41 -2.30
C VAL A 165 24.04 -7.49 -2.78
N GLU A 166 24.98 -6.80 -2.11
CA GLU A 166 26.40 -6.79 -2.45
C GLU A 166 27.06 -8.16 -2.32
N GLU A 167 26.60 -9.01 -1.40
CA GLU A 167 27.07 -10.39 -1.27
C GLU A 167 26.67 -11.26 -2.48
N LYS A 168 25.49 -11.01 -3.06
CA LYS A 168 24.91 -11.83 -4.13
C LYS A 168 25.18 -11.31 -5.53
N PHE A 169 25.37 -10.00 -5.68
CA PHE A 169 25.40 -9.34 -6.99
C PHE A 169 26.59 -8.41 -7.12
N ALA A 170 27.30 -8.54 -8.25
CA ALA A 170 28.31 -7.57 -8.64
C ALA A 170 27.66 -6.27 -9.13
N LYS A 171 28.37 -5.14 -9.00
CA LYS A 171 27.82 -3.79 -9.28
C LYS A 171 27.50 -3.53 -10.76
N ASP A 172 28.08 -4.31 -11.65
CA ASP A 172 27.88 -4.30 -13.10
C ASP A 172 26.71 -5.18 -13.57
N THR A 173 26.16 -6.01 -12.68
CA THR A 173 25.05 -6.92 -12.98
C THR A 173 23.78 -6.14 -13.39
N ASP A 174 23.09 -6.64 -14.41
CA ASP A 174 21.76 -6.16 -14.79
C ASP A 174 20.70 -6.60 -13.76
N LEU A 175 20.23 -5.66 -12.94
CA LEU A 175 19.26 -5.91 -11.88
C LEU A 175 17.91 -5.33 -12.23
N ILE A 176 16.90 -6.19 -12.37
CA ILE A 176 15.50 -5.80 -12.46
C ILE A 176 14.92 -5.80 -11.05
N VAL A 177 14.38 -4.68 -10.58
CA VAL A 177 13.88 -4.53 -9.21
C VAL A 177 12.36 -4.40 -9.24
N ALA A 178 11.68 -5.31 -8.56
CA ALA A 178 10.23 -5.35 -8.48
C ALA A 178 9.71 -5.36 -7.04
N CYS A 179 8.56 -4.73 -6.85
CA CYS A 179 7.75 -4.88 -5.64
C CYS A 179 6.28 -5.00 -6.04
N GLN A 180 5.34 -4.97 -5.08
CA GLN A 180 3.92 -5.10 -5.42
C GLN A 180 3.41 -4.00 -6.38
N LYS A 181 3.59 -2.72 -6.02
CA LYS A 181 3.02 -1.56 -6.73
C LYS A 181 4.05 -0.65 -7.42
N GLY A 182 5.34 -0.97 -7.33
CA GLY A 182 6.44 -0.15 -7.85
C GLY A 182 7.07 0.86 -6.88
N LEU A 183 6.38 1.29 -5.81
CA LEU A 183 6.88 2.35 -4.91
C LEU A 183 8.07 1.95 -4.03
N ARG A 184 8.08 0.70 -3.54
CA ARG A 184 9.20 0.22 -2.71
C ARG A 184 10.41 -0.15 -3.57
N SER A 185 10.17 -0.62 -4.79
CA SER A 185 11.24 -0.95 -5.73
C SER A 185 11.95 0.30 -6.25
N ILE A 186 11.27 1.41 -6.50
CA ILE A 186 11.96 2.65 -6.90
C ILE A 186 12.82 3.24 -5.77
N ALA A 187 12.35 3.14 -4.52
CA ALA A 187 13.16 3.49 -3.35
C ALA A 187 14.41 2.60 -3.24
N ALA A 188 14.26 1.29 -3.50
CA ALA A 188 15.39 0.37 -3.55
C ALA A 188 16.36 0.71 -4.70
N CYS A 189 15.86 1.07 -5.88
CA CYS A 189 16.69 1.49 -7.00
C CYS A 189 17.55 2.72 -6.66
N GLU A 190 17.00 3.69 -5.93
CA GLU A 190 17.77 4.84 -5.45
C GLU A 190 18.93 4.40 -4.51
N VAL A 191 18.63 3.48 -3.58
CA VAL A 191 19.62 2.93 -2.65
C VAL A 191 20.74 2.19 -3.39
N LEU A 192 20.38 1.37 -4.38
CA LEU A 192 21.33 0.65 -5.23
C LEU A 192 22.15 1.59 -6.11
N TYR A 193 21.52 2.60 -6.71
CA TYR A 193 22.23 3.59 -7.51
C TYR A 193 23.29 4.32 -6.69
N ASN A 194 22.95 4.72 -5.46
CA ASN A 194 23.89 5.36 -4.54
C ASN A 194 25.03 4.42 -4.09
N ALA A 195 24.83 3.09 -4.11
CA ALA A 195 25.86 2.10 -3.83
C ALA A 195 26.80 1.82 -5.02
N GLY A 196 26.50 2.40 -6.20
CA GLY A 196 27.32 2.31 -7.42
C GLY A 196 26.87 1.24 -8.41
N TYR A 197 25.61 0.77 -8.33
CA TYR A 197 25.06 -0.12 -9.34
C TYR A 197 24.69 0.68 -10.60
N ASN A 198 25.19 0.24 -11.76
CA ASN A 198 25.05 0.99 -13.01
C ASN A 198 23.83 0.54 -13.82
N ASN A 199 23.48 -0.73 -13.76
CA ASN A 199 22.44 -1.35 -14.61
C ASN A 199 21.21 -1.71 -13.79
N ILE A 200 20.40 -0.70 -13.48
CA ILE A 200 19.19 -0.87 -12.66
C ILE A 200 17.95 -0.66 -13.53
N PHE A 201 17.05 -1.64 -13.49
CA PHE A 201 15.76 -1.60 -14.17
C PHE A 201 14.63 -1.63 -13.15
N TRP A 202 13.69 -0.70 -13.24
CA TRP A 202 12.54 -0.61 -12.35
C TRP A 202 11.28 -1.06 -13.07
N VAL A 203 10.56 -2.00 -12.47
CA VAL A 203 9.27 -2.47 -13.00
C VAL A 203 8.16 -1.49 -12.64
N GLN A 204 7.64 -0.78 -13.65
CA GLN A 204 6.54 0.17 -13.50
C GLN A 204 5.26 -0.55 -13.07
N GLY A 205 4.57 -0.01 -12.07
CA GLY A 205 3.36 -0.64 -11.52
C GLY A 205 3.63 -1.88 -10.66
N GLY A 206 4.85 -2.39 -10.64
CA GLY A 206 5.23 -3.58 -9.88
C GLY A 206 4.57 -4.87 -10.41
N LEU A 207 4.56 -5.90 -9.57
CA LEU A 207 3.99 -7.21 -9.90
C LEU A 207 2.46 -7.19 -9.98
N GLU A 208 1.79 -6.21 -9.37
CA GLU A 208 0.34 -6.06 -9.47
C GLU A 208 -0.12 -5.69 -10.89
N ALA A 209 0.73 -5.00 -11.65
CA ALA A 209 0.45 -4.66 -13.04
C ALA A 209 0.76 -5.80 -14.02
N ALA A 210 1.39 -6.88 -13.56
CA ALA A 210 1.69 -8.04 -14.41
C ALA A 210 0.43 -8.88 -14.65
N GLU A 211 0.25 -9.32 -15.90
CA GLU A 211 -0.67 -10.44 -16.18
C GLU A 211 0.04 -11.78 -15.89
N GLU A 212 -0.74 -12.86 -15.75
CA GLU A 212 -0.21 -14.17 -15.38
C GLU A 212 0.72 -14.76 -16.46
N GLU A 213 0.60 -14.31 -17.71
CA GLU A 213 1.41 -14.73 -18.84
C GLU A 213 2.70 -13.91 -18.98
N ASP A 214 2.76 -12.71 -18.41
CA ASP A 214 3.92 -11.82 -18.55
C ASP A 214 5.12 -12.31 -17.71
N LEU A 215 4.86 -12.97 -16.58
CA LEU A 215 5.90 -13.45 -15.65
C LEU A 215 5.56 -14.86 -15.15
N GLU A 216 6.55 -15.77 -15.21
CA GLU A 216 6.40 -17.11 -14.65
C GLU A 216 6.22 -17.06 -13.13
N ARG A 217 5.01 -17.42 -12.67
CA ARG A 217 4.62 -17.39 -11.26
C ARG A 217 4.89 -18.71 -10.55
N GLU A 218 5.41 -18.60 -9.34
CA GLU A 218 5.47 -19.66 -8.33
C GLU A 218 4.70 -19.21 -7.07
N GLY A 219 3.97 -20.14 -6.46
CA GLY A 219 3.19 -19.90 -5.24
C GLY A 219 1.69 -20.16 -5.37
N PRO A 220 0.93 -20.09 -4.27
CA PRO A 220 -0.50 -20.43 -4.25
C PRO A 220 -1.43 -19.35 -4.84
N GLN A 221 -1.05 -18.07 -4.80
CA GLN A 221 -1.92 -16.95 -5.21
C GLN A 221 -1.39 -16.24 -6.47
N PRO A 222 -2.25 -15.55 -7.25
CA PRO A 222 -1.82 -14.70 -8.35
C PRO A 222 -1.11 -13.43 -7.86
N PHE A 223 -0.28 -12.82 -8.71
CA PHE A 223 0.52 -11.65 -8.32
C PHE A 223 -0.33 -10.47 -7.84
N LYS A 224 -1.50 -10.27 -8.45
CA LYS A 224 -2.44 -9.19 -8.13
C LYS A 224 -2.96 -9.25 -6.69
N PHE A 225 -3.05 -10.44 -6.09
CA PHE A 225 -3.55 -10.62 -4.73
C PHE A 225 -2.46 -10.74 -3.68
N ALA A 226 -1.21 -10.93 -4.09
CA ALA A 226 -0.09 -11.13 -3.16
C ALA A 226 0.13 -9.94 -2.21
N GLY A 227 -0.26 -8.73 -2.60
CA GLY A 227 -0.18 -7.52 -1.76
C GLY A 227 -1.42 -7.18 -0.95
N ILE A 228 -2.51 -7.94 -1.11
CA ILE A 228 -3.77 -7.70 -0.41
C ILE A 228 -3.74 -8.50 0.90
N GLY A 229 -4.35 -7.97 1.97
CA GLY A 229 -4.34 -8.60 3.27
C GLY A 229 -5.58 -8.29 4.11
N GLY A 230 -5.64 -8.92 5.28
CA GLY A 230 -6.58 -8.58 6.33
C GLY A 230 -8.03 -8.90 5.98
N LEU A 231 -8.96 -8.18 6.61
CA LEU A 231 -10.39 -8.40 6.41
C LEU A 231 -10.83 -8.05 4.98
N SER A 232 -10.14 -7.12 4.32
CA SER A 232 -10.41 -6.75 2.93
C SER A 232 -10.18 -7.91 1.95
N GLU A 233 -9.10 -8.68 2.14
CA GLU A 233 -8.83 -9.90 1.37
C GLU A 233 -9.91 -10.96 1.62
N PHE A 234 -10.30 -11.13 2.88
CA PHE A 234 -11.31 -12.13 3.26
C PHE A 234 -12.68 -11.81 2.65
N LEU A 235 -13.11 -10.55 2.69
CA LEU A 235 -14.43 -10.14 2.20
C LEU A 235 -14.50 -9.93 0.69
N GLY A 236 -13.36 -9.93 -0.02
CA GLY A 236 -13.38 -9.66 -1.46
C GLY A 236 -13.63 -8.20 -1.80
N TRP A 237 -13.28 -7.28 -0.90
CA TRP A 237 -13.70 -5.87 -0.99
C TRP A 237 -12.85 -5.04 -1.97
N THR A 238 -11.65 -5.49 -2.30
CA THR A 238 -10.74 -4.72 -3.13
C THR A 238 -11.13 -4.74 -4.61
N ASP A 239 -10.77 -3.67 -5.34
CA ASP A 239 -11.08 -3.55 -6.77
C ASP A 239 -10.48 -4.72 -7.58
N GLN A 240 -9.28 -5.16 -7.23
CA GLN A 240 -8.61 -6.30 -7.86
C GLN A 240 -9.42 -7.59 -7.69
N GLN A 241 -9.97 -7.83 -6.49
CA GLN A 241 -10.78 -9.03 -6.22
C GLN A 241 -12.14 -8.96 -6.93
N ARG A 242 -12.72 -7.77 -7.02
CA ARG A 242 -13.98 -7.53 -7.74
C ARG A 242 -13.81 -7.72 -9.25
N ASP A 243 -12.69 -7.24 -9.81
CA ASP A 243 -12.39 -7.40 -11.23
C ASP A 243 -12.14 -8.86 -11.59
N ALA A 244 -11.45 -9.63 -10.73
CA ALA A 244 -11.32 -11.06 -10.94
C ALA A 244 -12.64 -11.81 -10.74
N ALA A 245 -13.43 -11.46 -9.73
CA ALA A 245 -14.76 -12.02 -9.52
C ALA A 245 -15.69 -11.78 -10.72
N ALA A 246 -15.55 -10.63 -11.40
CA ALA A 246 -16.29 -10.33 -12.61
C ALA A 246 -15.91 -11.24 -13.79
N LYS A 247 -14.66 -11.72 -13.83
CA LYS A 247 -14.17 -12.67 -14.85
C LYS A 247 -14.54 -14.12 -14.55
N GLU A 248 -14.51 -14.53 -13.28
CA GLU A 248 -14.73 -15.93 -12.85
C GLU A 248 -16.22 -16.30 -12.60
N GLY A 249 -17.14 -15.33 -12.69
CA GLY A 249 -18.58 -15.57 -12.71
C GLY A 249 -19.27 -15.61 -11.34
N TRP A 250 -20.47 -16.22 -11.29
CA TRP A 250 -21.37 -16.16 -10.13
C TRP A 250 -20.85 -16.85 -8.86
N GLY A 251 -20.05 -17.91 -8.99
CA GLY A 251 -19.55 -18.67 -7.83
C GLY A 251 -18.68 -17.82 -6.89
N TYR A 252 -17.86 -16.95 -7.47
CA TYR A 252 -16.99 -16.05 -6.73
C TYR A 252 -17.79 -14.99 -5.94
N ARG A 253 -18.86 -14.47 -6.55
CA ARG A 253 -19.78 -13.52 -5.90
C ARG A 253 -20.52 -14.17 -4.73
N LEU A 254 -21.01 -15.40 -4.91
CA LEU A 254 -21.69 -16.15 -3.84
C LEU A 254 -20.77 -16.43 -2.66
N THR A 255 -19.49 -16.71 -2.91
CA THR A 255 -18.52 -16.97 -1.85
C THR A 255 -18.34 -15.72 -0.97
N PHE A 256 -18.22 -14.54 -1.57
CA PHE A 256 -18.12 -13.29 -0.80
C PHE A 256 -19.43 -12.93 -0.09
N SER A 257 -20.59 -13.16 -0.72
CA SER A 257 -21.88 -12.98 -0.05
C SER A 257 -22.02 -13.91 1.16
N ALA A 258 -21.62 -15.18 1.04
CA ALA A 258 -21.65 -16.14 2.14
C ALA A 258 -20.71 -15.71 3.28
N ARG A 259 -19.49 -15.24 2.97
CA ARG A 259 -18.56 -14.70 3.97
C ARG A 259 -19.15 -13.48 4.70
N LEU A 260 -19.79 -12.57 3.98
CA LEU A 260 -20.44 -11.40 4.57
C LEU A 260 -21.57 -11.80 5.52
N VAL A 261 -22.45 -12.73 5.09
CA VAL A 261 -23.51 -13.27 5.95
C VAL A 261 -22.92 -13.92 7.19
N GLY A 262 -21.83 -14.69 7.05
CA GLY A 262 -21.12 -15.28 8.18
C GLY A 262 -20.60 -14.24 9.18
N VAL A 263 -20.07 -13.11 8.71
CA VAL A 263 -19.63 -12.00 9.58
C VAL A 263 -20.80 -11.36 10.32
N VAL A 264 -21.94 -11.16 9.65
CA VAL A 264 -23.16 -10.63 10.30
C VAL A 264 -23.64 -11.56 11.40
N LEU A 265 -23.74 -12.87 11.11
CA LEU A 265 -24.15 -13.87 12.10
C LEU A 265 -23.18 -13.94 13.28
N ALA A 266 -21.88 -13.81 13.04
CA ALA A 266 -20.88 -13.78 14.10
C ALA A 266 -21.00 -12.52 14.98
N ALA A 267 -21.28 -11.36 14.38
CA ALA A 267 -21.50 -10.11 15.10
C ALA A 267 -22.76 -10.19 15.98
N ASP A 268 -23.85 -10.76 15.46
CA ASP A 268 -25.10 -10.97 16.21
C ASP A 268 -24.88 -11.93 17.39
N ALA A 269 -24.17 -13.05 17.16
CA ALA A 269 -23.83 -13.98 18.21
C ALA A 269 -22.97 -13.35 19.31
N LEU A 270 -22.00 -12.50 18.92
CA LEU A 270 -21.14 -11.77 19.85
C LEU A 270 -21.92 -10.72 20.64
N PHE A 271 -22.86 -10.02 20.00
CA PHE A 271 -23.76 -9.06 20.65
C PHE A 271 -24.65 -9.74 21.70
N ILE A 272 -25.30 -10.85 21.34
CA ILE A 272 -26.13 -11.64 22.26
C ILE A 272 -25.28 -12.20 23.42
N GLY A 273 -24.07 -12.68 23.11
CA GLY A 273 -23.12 -13.15 24.12
C GLY A 273 -22.73 -12.05 25.10
N ALA A 274 -22.41 -10.86 24.61
CA ALA A 274 -22.05 -9.72 25.45
C ALA A 274 -23.20 -9.28 26.37
N GLN A 275 -24.45 -9.32 25.88
CA GLN A 275 -25.63 -9.04 26.71
C GLN A 275 -25.77 -10.04 27.87
N LYS A 276 -25.63 -11.34 27.59
CA LYS A 276 -25.71 -12.39 28.62
C LYS A 276 -24.58 -12.28 29.64
N VAL A 277 -23.36 -11.99 29.20
CA VAL A 277 -22.22 -11.76 30.12
C VAL A 277 -22.44 -10.51 30.97
N GLY A 278 -22.98 -9.44 30.39
CA GLY A 278 -23.32 -8.22 31.14
C GLY A 278 -24.33 -8.49 32.26
N GLN A 279 -25.37 -9.29 31.97
CA GLN A 279 -26.36 -9.72 32.97
C GLN A 279 -25.70 -10.55 34.08
N TYR A 280 -24.84 -11.52 33.72
CA TYR A 280 -24.14 -12.36 34.70
C TYR A 280 -23.17 -11.56 35.60
N ILE A 281 -22.46 -10.58 35.05
CA ILE A 281 -21.58 -9.69 35.84
C ILE A 281 -22.40 -8.81 36.80
N GLN A 282 -23.60 -8.39 36.40
CA GLN A 282 -24.51 -7.65 37.29
C GLN A 282 -24.97 -8.50 38.47
N GLU A 283 -25.34 -9.77 38.22
CA GLU A 283 -25.74 -10.71 39.28
C GLU A 283 -24.60 -10.99 40.28
N LEU A 284 -23.37 -11.14 39.79
CA LEU A 284 -22.18 -11.33 40.64
C LEU A 284 -21.80 -10.09 41.47
N ARG A 285 -22.21 -8.88 41.05
CA ARG A 285 -21.94 -7.64 41.80
C ARG A 285 -22.98 -7.36 42.90
N THR A 286 -24.16 -7.95 42.77
CA THR A 286 -25.26 -7.80 43.74
C THR A 286 -25.17 -8.76 44.93
N HIS A 287 -24.29 -9.75 44.87
CA HIS A 287 -23.92 -10.62 45.99
C HIS A 287 -22.62 -10.16 46.65
#